data_AF-A0A7J4FYD8-F1
#
_entry.id   AF-A0A7J4FYD8-F1
#
_cell.length_a   1.000
_cell.length_b   1.000
_cell.length_c   1.000
_cell.angle_alpha   90.00
_cell.angle_beta   90.00
_cell.angle_gamma   90.00
#
_symmetry.space_group_name_H-M   'P 1'
#
loop_
_entity.id
_entity.type
_entity.pdbx_description
1 polymer ?
#
loop_
_entity_poly.entity_id
_entity_poly.type
_entity_poly.pdbx_seq_one_letter_code
_entity_poly.pdbx_strand_id
1 'polypeptide(L)'
;MKFKNNTCSVCGLACDDIDIELRDNEIRVYNACAMGESKYKKLASKDRILRPLINGKETTWERVIDRTAEILVNAKKPLLFMGSEMSTEAMKVGIEMAEYLGGVVDGNSTMCHGPTIQGMQITGIPTATLGEVKNRTDLVIYWGCNPMESHPRLLSRYSLFPRGYFNYQGRRGRTIVVVDTRRTMTADLSDLFIQVEPNKDFELMSAICAILNGHKIKGNIAGVESEKIYKLVDMMKNCQFGTIFVGLGLASSVGKHRNIEKALNLTRDLNRFTRFILLINRGHSNVTGFNEIMTWSSGYPFGVDYSRGYPRYNPGETTTIDLLANREVDA
;
A
#
# COMPACT_ATOMS: atom_id res chain seq x y z
N MET A 1 -20.36 7.93 25.81
CA MET A 1 -20.06 8.96 24.79
C MET A 1 -20.06 8.32 23.41
N LYS A 2 -20.60 8.97 22.37
CA LYS A 2 -20.64 8.41 21.01
C LYS A 2 -19.88 9.31 20.03
N PHE A 3 -18.99 8.73 19.25
CA PHE A 3 -18.25 9.37 18.17
C PHE A 3 -18.68 8.72 16.86
N LYS A 4 -19.00 9.51 15.85
CA LYS A 4 -19.46 9.03 14.54
C LYS A 4 -18.49 9.40 13.44
N ASN A 5 -18.52 8.64 12.35
CA ASN A 5 -17.74 8.91 11.14
C ASN A 5 -16.24 9.08 11.41
N ASN A 6 -15.68 8.24 12.28
CA ASN A 6 -14.25 8.22 12.54
C ASN A 6 -13.52 7.53 11.39
N THR A 7 -12.29 7.96 11.14
CA THR A 7 -11.39 7.30 10.19
C THR A 7 -10.64 6.16 10.88
N CYS A 8 -10.71 4.96 10.31
CA CYS A 8 -9.98 3.79 10.77
C CYS A 8 -8.48 3.92 10.52
N SER A 9 -7.67 3.81 11.57
CA SER A 9 -6.21 3.97 11.52
C SER A 9 -5.42 2.69 11.25
N VAL A 10 -6.04 1.66 10.65
CA VAL A 10 -5.38 0.36 10.43
C VAL A 10 -4.76 0.24 9.03
N CYS A 11 -5.56 -0.07 8.00
CA CYS A 11 -5.07 -0.27 6.63
C CYS A 11 -5.28 0.98 5.76
N GLY A 12 -4.64 1.04 4.59
CA GLY A 12 -4.72 2.17 3.66
C GLY A 12 -6.10 2.37 3.00
N LEU A 13 -7.09 1.53 3.34
CA LEU A 13 -8.49 1.78 2.98
C LEU A 13 -9.10 2.95 3.77
N ALA A 14 -8.56 3.25 4.96
CA ALA A 14 -8.94 4.39 5.80
C ALA A 14 -10.46 4.59 5.91
N CYS A 15 -11.19 3.54 6.32
CA CYS A 15 -12.66 3.60 6.41
C CYS A 15 -13.10 4.75 7.31
N ASP A 16 -13.91 5.67 6.78
CA ASP A 16 -14.38 6.94 7.37
C ASP A 16 -15.78 6.87 8.02
N ASP A 17 -16.37 5.69 8.11
CA ASP A 17 -17.73 5.44 8.59
C ASP A 17 -17.75 4.66 9.91
N ILE A 18 -16.67 4.78 10.71
CA ILE A 18 -16.54 4.04 11.97
C ILE A 18 -17.22 4.79 13.10
N ASP A 19 -18.17 4.12 13.73
CA ASP A 19 -18.90 4.61 14.90
C ASP A 19 -18.30 3.97 16.16
N ILE A 20 -17.99 4.79 17.17
CA ILE A 20 -17.42 4.35 18.44
C ILE A 20 -18.35 4.76 19.57
N GLU A 21 -18.72 3.83 20.43
CA GLU A 21 -19.48 4.08 21.64
C GLU A 21 -18.66 3.68 22.87
N LEU A 22 -18.38 4.66 23.72
CA LEU A 22 -17.74 4.48 25.01
C LEU A 22 -18.82 4.35 26.10
N ARG A 23 -18.85 3.21 26.78
CA ARG A 23 -19.72 2.94 27.94
C ARG A 23 -18.84 2.50 29.10
N ASP A 24 -18.70 3.32 30.14
CA ASP A 24 -17.83 3.07 31.30
C ASP A 24 -16.43 2.54 30.91
N ASN A 25 -16.23 1.21 30.97
CA ASN A 25 -14.98 0.52 30.62
C ASN A 25 -15.03 -0.30 29.32
N GLU A 26 -16.10 -0.18 28.52
CA GLU A 26 -16.31 -0.90 27.27
C GLU A 26 -16.21 0.05 26.06
N ILE A 27 -15.46 -0.36 25.03
CA ILE A 27 -15.40 0.30 23.73
C ILE A 27 -16.16 -0.57 22.72
N ARG A 28 -17.31 -0.10 22.26
CA ARG A 28 -18.05 -0.72 21.15
C ARG A 28 -17.72 -0.02 19.85
N VAL A 29 -17.43 -0.81 18.82
CA VAL A 29 -17.01 -0.31 17.51
C VAL A 29 -17.98 -0.87 16.47
N TYR A 30 -18.56 0.02 15.69
CA TYR A 30 -19.49 -0.32 14.63
C TYR A 30 -18.86 -0.03 13.27
N ASN A 31 -19.26 -0.81 12.26
CA ASN A 31 -18.76 -0.74 10.87
C ASN A 31 -17.25 -1.04 10.69
N ALA A 32 -16.49 -1.34 11.75
CA ALA A 32 -15.11 -1.80 11.60
C ALA A 32 -15.05 -3.27 11.19
N CYS A 33 -14.00 -3.66 10.45
CA CYS A 33 -13.63 -5.08 10.34
C CYS A 33 -12.92 -5.53 11.63
N ALA A 34 -12.66 -6.84 11.77
CA ALA A 34 -12.00 -7.42 12.95
C ALA A 34 -10.66 -6.72 13.31
N MET A 35 -9.86 -6.31 12.31
CA MET A 35 -8.62 -5.57 12.56
C MET A 35 -8.88 -4.17 13.12
N GLY A 36 -9.86 -3.45 12.56
CA GLY A 36 -10.25 -2.13 13.03
C GLY A 36 -10.82 -2.17 14.45
N GLU A 37 -11.72 -3.10 14.72
CA GLU A 37 -12.29 -3.31 16.06
C GLU A 37 -11.19 -3.62 17.09
N SER A 38 -10.25 -4.50 16.73
CA SER A 38 -9.12 -4.85 17.59
C SER A 38 -8.23 -3.64 17.92
N LYS A 39 -7.95 -2.76 16.95
CA LYS A 39 -7.16 -1.54 17.16
C LYS A 39 -7.84 -0.60 18.16
N TYR A 40 -9.14 -0.36 18.02
CA TYR A 40 -9.88 0.49 18.96
C TYR A 40 -9.98 -0.11 20.36
N LYS A 41 -10.19 -1.44 20.48
CA LYS A 41 -10.20 -2.13 21.78
C LYS A 41 -8.86 -2.00 22.52
N LYS A 42 -7.74 -1.88 21.80
CA LYS A 42 -6.41 -1.65 22.41
C LYS A 42 -6.28 -0.30 23.13
N LEU A 43 -7.16 0.67 22.88
CA LEU A 43 -7.14 1.94 23.61
C LEU A 43 -7.35 1.78 25.12
N ALA A 44 -8.11 0.75 25.54
CA ALA A 44 -8.38 0.40 26.93
C ALA A 44 -7.52 -0.78 27.44
N SER A 45 -6.47 -1.18 26.71
CA SER A 45 -5.60 -2.29 27.10
C SER A 45 -4.73 -1.93 28.30
N LYS A 46 -4.62 -2.87 29.25
CA LYS A 46 -3.72 -2.74 30.42
C LYS A 46 -2.24 -2.67 30.04
N ASP A 47 -1.87 -3.20 28.88
CA ASP A 47 -0.49 -3.21 28.37
C ASP A 47 -0.12 -1.89 27.68
N ARG A 48 -1.03 -0.92 27.61
CA ARG A 48 -0.78 0.38 27.00
C ARG A 48 0.24 1.14 27.85
N ILE A 49 1.36 1.51 27.24
CA ILE A 49 2.37 2.35 27.89
C ILE A 49 1.78 3.76 28.08
N LEU A 50 1.66 4.18 29.33
CA LEU A 50 1.09 5.49 29.72
C LEU A 50 2.15 6.48 30.24
N ARG A 51 3.37 6.01 30.47
CA ARG A 51 4.48 6.78 31.04
C ARG A 51 5.75 6.54 30.22
N PRO A 52 6.61 7.55 30.07
CA PRO A 52 7.85 7.41 29.31
C PRO A 52 8.81 6.46 30.04
N LEU A 53 9.62 5.73 29.26
CA LEU A 53 10.54 4.71 29.74
C LEU A 53 11.96 4.98 29.22
N ILE A 54 12.99 4.76 30.05
CA ILE A 54 14.40 4.64 29.62
C ILE A 54 14.88 3.24 29.99
N ASN A 55 15.31 2.44 29.01
CA ASN A 55 15.75 1.06 29.22
C ASN A 55 14.74 0.23 30.04
N GLY A 56 13.45 0.41 29.77
CA GLY A 56 12.35 -0.29 30.44
C GLY A 56 11.96 0.25 31.82
N LYS A 57 12.58 1.33 32.31
CA LYS A 57 12.26 1.95 33.61
C LYS A 57 11.47 3.24 33.45
N GLU A 58 10.37 3.38 34.20
CA GLU A 58 9.55 4.60 34.23
C GLU A 58 10.35 5.84 34.61
N THR A 59 10.03 6.96 33.97
CA THR A 59 10.64 8.26 34.25
C THR A 59 9.70 9.41 33.89
N THR A 60 10.20 10.66 33.90
CA THR A 60 9.44 11.86 33.50
C THR A 60 9.62 12.18 32.02
N TRP A 61 8.68 12.96 31.47
CA TRP A 61 8.76 13.38 30.07
C TRP A 61 9.99 14.23 29.81
N GLU A 62 10.31 15.16 30.72
CA GLU A 62 11.49 16.03 30.62
C GLU A 62 12.76 15.19 30.47
N ARG A 63 12.94 14.18 31.34
CA ARG A 63 14.14 13.34 31.32
C ARG A 63 14.26 12.48 30.06
N VAL A 64 13.15 11.94 29.53
CA VAL A 64 13.18 11.17 28.28
C VAL A 64 13.47 12.06 27.08
N ILE A 65 12.87 13.25 27.03
CA ILE A 65 13.08 14.21 25.95
C ILE A 65 14.54 14.67 25.95
N ASP A 66 15.09 15.09 27.10
CA ASP A 66 16.48 15.50 27.23
C ASP A 66 17.45 14.40 26.79
N ARG A 67 17.22 13.16 27.26
CA ARG A 67 18.06 12.03 26.87
C ARG A 67 17.97 11.71 25.38
N THR A 68 16.79 11.84 24.78
CA THR A 68 16.58 11.60 23.35
C THR A 68 17.30 12.67 22.52
N ALA A 69 17.19 13.94 22.91
CA ALA A 69 17.90 15.04 22.28
C ALA A 69 19.42 14.87 22.38
N GLU A 70 19.94 14.46 23.54
CA GLU A 70 21.36 14.17 23.74
C GLU A 70 21.86 13.08 22.78
N ILE A 71 21.09 12.01 22.55
CA ILE A 71 21.45 10.94 21.61
C ILE A 71 21.50 11.49 20.19
N LEU A 72 20.45 12.19 19.75
CA LEU A 72 20.31 12.65 18.37
C LEU A 72 21.33 13.74 18.01
N VAL A 73 21.63 14.67 18.92
CA VAL A 73 22.60 15.76 18.68
C VAL A 73 24.04 15.24 18.61
N ASN A 74 24.36 14.17 19.34
CA ASN A 74 25.70 13.57 19.32
C ASN A 74 25.89 12.54 18.20
N ALA A 75 24.82 12.19 17.48
CA ALA A 75 24.86 11.26 16.37
C ALA A 75 25.48 11.91 15.12
N LYS A 76 26.24 11.15 14.34
CA LYS A 76 26.82 11.60 13.07
C LYS A 76 25.88 11.36 11.90
N LYS A 77 25.06 10.31 11.96
CA LYS A 77 24.08 9.96 10.93
C LYS A 77 22.83 9.35 11.59
N PRO A 78 22.03 10.18 12.31
CA PRO A 78 20.82 9.69 12.97
C PRO A 78 19.77 9.25 11.94
N LEU A 79 19.05 8.16 12.23
CA LEU A 79 17.93 7.66 11.44
C LEU A 79 16.61 7.91 12.17
N LEU A 80 15.74 8.72 11.57
CA LEU A 80 14.38 8.96 12.04
C LEU A 80 13.41 8.10 11.22
N PHE A 81 13.17 6.87 11.68
CA PHE A 81 12.12 6.02 11.13
C PHE A 81 10.75 6.41 11.69
N MET A 82 9.99 7.17 10.91
CA MET A 82 8.71 7.76 11.34
C MET A 82 7.54 6.76 11.28
N GLY A 83 7.69 5.65 10.55
CA GLY A 83 6.58 4.73 10.32
C GLY A 83 5.47 5.34 9.44
N SER A 84 4.21 5.05 9.75
CA SER A 84 3.06 5.49 8.94
C SER A 84 1.69 5.50 9.65
N GLU A 85 1.66 5.27 10.96
CA GLU A 85 0.43 5.22 11.78
C GLU A 85 0.33 6.44 12.72
N MET A 86 0.67 7.63 12.21
CA MET A 86 0.56 8.91 12.93
C MET A 86 -0.05 10.00 12.04
N SER A 87 -0.31 11.17 12.61
CA SER A 87 -0.87 12.30 11.85
C SER A 87 0.18 12.93 10.94
N THR A 88 -0.30 13.62 9.91
CA THR A 88 0.55 14.32 8.94
C THR A 88 1.31 15.48 9.58
N GLU A 89 0.73 16.13 10.58
CA GLU A 89 1.38 17.19 11.35
C GLU A 89 2.59 16.66 12.13
N ALA A 90 2.47 15.49 12.77
CA ALA A 90 3.58 14.86 13.47
C ALA A 90 4.70 14.41 12.50
N MET A 91 4.31 13.87 11.33
CA MET A 91 5.27 13.50 10.28
C MET A 91 6.07 14.72 9.81
N LYS A 92 5.40 15.86 9.60
CA LYS A 92 6.06 17.10 9.19
C LYS A 92 7.12 17.54 10.20
N VAL A 93 6.79 17.55 11.49
CA VAL A 93 7.77 17.92 12.54
C VAL A 93 8.96 16.98 12.54
N GLY A 94 8.76 15.66 12.42
CA GLY A 94 9.90 14.74 12.38
C GLY A 94 10.77 14.85 11.12
N ILE A 95 10.17 15.22 9.98
CA ILE A 95 10.92 15.53 8.75
C ILE A 95 11.79 16.77 8.97
N GLU A 96 11.23 17.85 9.52
CA GLU A 96 11.97 19.08 9.86
C GLU A 96 13.08 18.80 10.88
N MET A 97 12.85 17.92 11.85
CA MET A 97 13.86 17.50 12.82
C MET A 97 15.03 16.79 12.14
N ALA A 98 14.78 15.89 11.18
CA ALA A 98 15.87 15.20 10.49
C ALA A 98 16.67 16.11 9.57
N GLU A 99 15.99 17.06 8.91
CA GLU A 99 16.66 18.10 8.15
C GLU A 99 17.58 18.93 9.04
N TYR A 100 17.08 19.38 10.20
CA TYR A 100 17.86 20.12 11.19
C TYR A 100 19.08 19.35 11.71
N LEU A 101 18.93 18.04 11.91
CA LEU A 101 20.00 17.15 12.39
C LEU A 101 20.98 16.72 11.29
N GLY A 102 20.68 16.98 10.01
CA GLY A 102 21.42 16.36 8.90
C GLY A 102 21.30 14.82 8.89
N GLY A 103 20.16 14.30 9.36
CA GLY A 103 19.88 12.87 9.48
C GLY A 103 19.20 12.27 8.25
N VAL A 104 18.77 11.02 8.40
CA VAL A 104 17.98 10.31 7.39
C VAL A 104 16.55 10.13 7.88
N VAL A 105 15.55 10.37 7.03
CA VAL A 105 14.13 10.07 7.31
C VAL A 105 13.58 9.04 6.38
N ASP A 106 12.83 8.11 6.97
CA ASP A 106 12.17 7.05 6.23
C ASP A 106 10.89 6.58 6.95
N GLY A 107 10.10 5.75 6.28
CA GLY A 107 8.85 5.23 6.80
C GLY A 107 8.52 3.85 6.25
N ASN A 108 7.32 3.33 6.53
CA ASN A 108 6.97 1.96 6.17
C ASN A 108 7.00 1.66 4.65
N SER A 109 7.01 2.68 3.78
CA SER A 109 7.13 2.48 2.33
C SER A 109 8.38 1.68 1.97
N THR A 110 9.51 1.87 2.66
CA THR A 110 10.74 1.12 2.38
C THR A 110 10.59 -0.41 2.46
N MET A 111 9.67 -0.90 3.30
CA MET A 111 9.41 -2.34 3.49
C MET A 111 8.12 -2.81 2.78
N CYS A 112 7.41 -1.91 2.11
CA CYS A 112 6.07 -2.16 1.58
C CYS A 112 6.01 -1.78 0.10
N HIS A 113 5.42 -0.64 -0.23
CA HIS A 113 5.21 -0.15 -1.59
C HIS A 113 6.32 0.79 -2.11
N GLY A 114 7.49 0.83 -1.49
CA GLY A 114 8.67 1.56 -1.98
C GLY A 114 9.06 1.14 -3.41
N PRO A 115 9.07 -0.17 -3.74
CA PRO A 115 9.23 -0.62 -5.13
C PRO A 115 8.11 -0.13 -6.06
N THR A 116 6.89 0.03 -5.55
CA THR A 116 5.79 0.59 -6.34
C THR A 116 6.02 2.05 -6.69
N ILE A 117 6.51 2.84 -5.72
CA ILE A 117 6.89 4.24 -5.94
C ILE A 117 8.00 4.35 -6.97
N GLN A 118 9.04 3.51 -6.89
CA GLN A 118 10.12 3.47 -7.89
C GLN A 118 9.58 3.14 -9.30
N GLY A 119 8.67 2.17 -9.43
CA GLY A 119 8.01 1.87 -10.71
C GLY A 119 7.22 3.06 -11.25
N MET A 120 6.49 3.78 -10.39
CA MET A 120 5.75 5.00 -10.75
C MET A 120 6.68 6.14 -11.18
N GLN A 121 7.86 6.28 -10.58
CA GLN A 121 8.85 7.29 -10.97
C GLN A 121 9.40 7.05 -12.39
N ILE A 122 9.48 5.78 -12.82
CA ILE A 122 9.98 5.42 -14.16
C ILE A 122 8.91 5.64 -15.23
N THR A 123 7.68 5.15 -14.99
CA THR A 123 6.67 5.11 -16.04
C THR A 123 5.47 6.01 -15.81
N GLY A 124 5.22 6.52 -14.60
CA GLY A 124 3.99 7.23 -14.23
C GLY A 124 2.83 6.27 -13.92
N ILE A 125 1.70 6.82 -13.44
CA ILE A 125 0.57 6.01 -12.98
C ILE A 125 -0.77 6.40 -13.65
N PRO A 126 -1.43 5.49 -14.39
CA PRO A 126 -2.81 5.67 -14.83
C PRO A 126 -3.77 5.26 -13.70
N THR A 127 -4.14 6.19 -12.81
CA THR A 127 -4.97 5.88 -11.61
C THR A 127 -6.30 6.64 -11.58
N ALA A 128 -7.11 6.38 -10.55
CA ALA A 128 -8.34 7.11 -10.21
C ALA A 128 -8.71 6.92 -8.72
N THR A 129 -9.83 7.48 -8.28
CA THR A 129 -10.30 7.27 -6.90
C THR A 129 -11.12 5.99 -6.77
N LEU A 130 -11.31 5.48 -5.54
CA LEU A 130 -12.20 4.34 -5.27
C LEU A 130 -13.67 4.60 -5.66
N GLY A 131 -14.08 5.87 -5.79
CA GLY A 131 -15.40 6.25 -6.29
C GLY A 131 -15.60 5.86 -7.77
N GLU A 132 -14.56 6.02 -8.59
CA GLU A 132 -14.57 5.60 -9.99
C GLU A 132 -14.70 4.08 -10.11
N VAL A 133 -13.97 3.34 -9.25
CA VAL A 133 -14.11 1.88 -9.17
C VAL A 133 -15.54 1.48 -8.83
N LYS A 134 -16.10 2.08 -7.77
CA LYS A 134 -17.47 1.78 -7.33
C LYS A 134 -18.49 2.06 -8.44
N ASN A 135 -18.32 3.14 -9.18
CA ASN A 135 -19.36 3.61 -10.07
C ASN A 135 -19.28 3.03 -11.48
N ARG A 136 -18.09 2.70 -11.99
CA ARG A 136 -17.87 2.38 -13.41
C ARG A 136 -17.31 1.00 -13.68
N THR A 137 -16.51 0.44 -12.76
CA THR A 137 -15.77 -0.79 -13.05
C THR A 137 -16.71 -1.98 -13.25
N ASP A 138 -16.50 -2.68 -14.37
CA ASP A 138 -17.13 -3.94 -14.72
C ASP A 138 -16.12 -5.11 -14.75
N LEU A 139 -14.82 -4.83 -14.88
CA LEU A 139 -13.74 -5.81 -14.69
C LEU A 139 -12.78 -5.39 -13.57
N VAL A 140 -12.69 -6.20 -12.51
CA VAL A 140 -11.72 -6.00 -11.42
C VAL A 140 -10.68 -7.11 -11.44
N ILE A 141 -9.41 -6.74 -11.42
CA ILE A 141 -8.29 -7.66 -11.35
C ILE A 141 -7.55 -7.41 -10.03
N TYR A 142 -7.49 -8.41 -9.16
CA TYR A 142 -6.58 -8.39 -8.00
C TYR A 142 -5.33 -9.15 -8.36
N TRP A 143 -4.19 -8.45 -8.43
CA TRP A 143 -2.92 -9.03 -8.81
C TRP A 143 -1.93 -8.98 -7.64
N GLY A 144 -1.55 -10.15 -7.14
CA GLY A 144 -0.63 -10.29 -6.01
C GLY A 144 -1.15 -9.61 -4.74
N CYS A 145 -2.46 -9.67 -4.50
CA CYS A 145 -3.08 -9.10 -3.31
C CYS A 145 -4.29 -9.90 -2.84
N ASN A 146 -4.47 -9.96 -1.51
CA ASN A 146 -5.62 -10.60 -0.87
C ASN A 146 -6.38 -9.58 -0.01
N PRO A 147 -7.23 -8.72 -0.60
CA PRO A 147 -7.98 -7.71 0.13
C PRO A 147 -8.97 -8.28 1.15
N MET A 148 -9.47 -9.52 1.00
CA MET A 148 -10.32 -10.13 2.03
C MET A 148 -9.63 -10.20 3.42
N GLU A 149 -8.31 -10.36 3.43
CA GLU A 149 -7.52 -10.36 4.68
C GLU A 149 -6.83 -9.01 4.93
N SER A 150 -6.23 -8.41 3.91
CA SER A 150 -5.41 -7.19 4.07
C SER A 150 -6.23 -5.89 4.11
N HIS A 151 -7.37 -5.84 3.42
CA HIS A 151 -8.23 -4.67 3.29
C HIS A 151 -9.72 -5.09 3.33
N PRO A 152 -10.21 -5.68 4.45
CA PRO A 152 -11.41 -6.54 4.42
C PRO A 152 -12.70 -5.85 3.94
N ARG A 153 -12.76 -4.52 4.02
CA ARG A 153 -13.92 -3.73 3.56
C ARG A 153 -13.79 -3.20 2.13
N LEU A 154 -12.69 -3.46 1.41
CA LEU A 154 -12.48 -2.98 0.04
C LEU A 154 -13.57 -3.53 -0.89
N LEU A 155 -13.82 -4.84 -0.81
CA LEU A 155 -14.81 -5.53 -1.64
C LEU A 155 -16.24 -5.07 -1.35
N SER A 156 -16.58 -4.85 -0.08
CA SER A 156 -17.92 -4.46 0.32
C SER A 156 -18.21 -2.97 0.08
N ARG A 157 -17.20 -2.10 0.17
CA ARG A 157 -17.40 -0.65 0.01
C ARG A 157 -17.18 -0.15 -1.41
N TYR A 158 -16.26 -0.73 -2.17
CA TYR A 158 -15.80 -0.12 -3.42
C TYR A 158 -15.73 -1.08 -4.60
N SER A 159 -15.15 -2.26 -4.45
CA SER A 159 -14.67 -3.02 -5.61
C SER A 159 -15.52 -4.21 -6.02
N LEU A 160 -16.34 -4.83 -5.16
CA LEU A 160 -17.10 -6.03 -5.55
C LEU A 160 -18.62 -5.90 -5.37
N PHE A 161 -19.08 -5.74 -4.14
CA PHE A 161 -20.49 -5.80 -3.79
C PHE A 161 -21.30 -4.51 -3.99
N PRO A 162 -20.73 -3.28 -3.89
CA PRO A 162 -21.55 -2.08 -3.88
C PRO A 162 -22.20 -1.84 -5.25
N ARG A 163 -23.43 -1.31 -5.24
CA ARG A 163 -24.07 -0.79 -6.44
C ARG A 163 -23.48 0.59 -6.75
N GLY A 164 -23.04 0.75 -7.99
CA GLY A 164 -22.51 1.99 -8.53
C GLY A 164 -23.55 2.76 -9.34
N TYR A 165 -23.20 3.99 -9.73
CA TYR A 165 -24.03 4.79 -10.62
C TYR A 165 -24.25 4.15 -11.99
N PHE A 166 -23.17 3.69 -12.65
CA PHE A 166 -23.25 3.02 -13.96
C PHE A 166 -23.35 1.49 -13.82
N ASN A 167 -22.95 0.95 -12.66
CA ASN A 167 -23.03 -0.47 -12.35
C ASN A 167 -24.07 -0.75 -11.25
N TYR A 168 -25.35 -0.65 -11.61
CA TYR A 168 -26.48 -0.79 -10.69
C TYR A 168 -26.69 -2.24 -10.19
N GLN A 169 -26.08 -3.22 -10.87
CA GLN A 169 -26.23 -4.64 -10.54
C GLN A 169 -25.28 -5.12 -9.41
N GLY A 170 -24.35 -4.26 -8.96
CA GLY A 170 -23.36 -4.61 -7.93
C GLY A 170 -22.52 -5.81 -8.37
N ARG A 171 -22.37 -6.83 -7.51
CA ARG A 171 -21.60 -8.06 -7.81
C ARG A 171 -21.93 -8.70 -9.15
N ARG A 172 -23.21 -8.70 -9.57
CA ARG A 172 -23.66 -9.35 -10.82
C ARG A 172 -23.20 -8.61 -12.07
N GLY A 173 -22.96 -7.30 -11.97
CA GLY A 173 -22.45 -6.49 -13.07
C GLY A 173 -20.92 -6.39 -13.07
N ARG A 174 -20.21 -7.25 -12.33
CA ARG A 174 -18.74 -7.22 -12.24
C ARG A 174 -18.18 -8.60 -12.48
N THR A 175 -17.14 -8.66 -13.30
CA THR A 175 -16.28 -9.83 -13.46
C THR A 175 -15.00 -9.63 -12.67
N ILE A 176 -14.63 -10.65 -11.90
CA ILE A 176 -13.48 -10.61 -10.99
C ILE A 176 -12.43 -11.62 -11.44
N VAL A 177 -11.22 -11.12 -11.63
CA VAL A 177 -10.03 -11.92 -11.87
C VAL A 177 -9.12 -11.81 -10.66
N VAL A 178 -8.56 -12.94 -10.22
CA VAL A 178 -7.49 -12.96 -9.23
C VAL A 178 -6.27 -13.62 -9.84
N VAL A 179 -5.13 -12.92 -9.80
CA VAL A 179 -3.82 -13.45 -10.16
C VAL A 179 -2.99 -13.52 -8.90
N ASP A 180 -2.72 -14.75 -8.43
CA ASP A 180 -1.98 -14.99 -7.20
C ASP A 180 -1.32 -16.38 -7.27
N THR A 181 -0.26 -16.60 -6.50
CA THR A 181 0.43 -17.90 -6.45
C THR A 181 -0.36 -18.92 -5.63
N ARG A 182 -1.28 -18.45 -4.79
CA ARG A 182 -2.14 -19.28 -3.94
C ARG A 182 -3.61 -18.96 -4.15
N ARG A 183 -4.46 -19.96 -3.96
CA ARG A 183 -5.92 -19.76 -3.93
C ARG A 183 -6.32 -19.16 -2.58
N THR A 184 -6.44 -17.84 -2.54
CA THR A 184 -6.78 -17.05 -1.35
C THR A 184 -8.29 -16.89 -1.16
N MET A 185 -8.73 -16.35 -0.02
CA MET A 185 -10.15 -15.99 0.20
C MET A 185 -10.68 -15.03 -0.86
N THR A 186 -9.85 -14.14 -1.41
CA THR A 186 -10.25 -13.28 -2.53
C THR A 186 -10.40 -14.09 -3.82
N ALA A 187 -9.52 -15.08 -4.06
CA ALA A 187 -9.60 -15.98 -5.22
C ALA A 187 -10.88 -16.82 -5.22
N ASP A 188 -11.38 -17.23 -4.07
CA ASP A 188 -12.64 -17.99 -3.96
C ASP A 188 -13.89 -17.20 -4.37
N LEU A 189 -13.80 -15.86 -4.41
CA LEU A 189 -14.86 -14.97 -4.89
C LEU A 189 -14.74 -14.63 -6.39
N SER A 190 -13.65 -15.07 -7.04
CA SER A 190 -13.31 -14.70 -8.42
C SER A 190 -14.07 -15.53 -9.46
N ASP A 191 -14.37 -14.91 -10.60
CA ASP A 191 -14.94 -15.58 -11.77
C ASP A 191 -13.83 -16.27 -12.60
N LEU A 192 -12.58 -15.77 -12.49
CA LEU A 192 -11.39 -16.37 -13.07
C LEU A 192 -10.21 -16.26 -12.09
N PHE A 193 -9.74 -17.41 -11.61
CA PHE A 193 -8.49 -17.49 -10.86
C PHE A 193 -7.34 -17.91 -11.77
N ILE A 194 -6.26 -17.14 -11.79
CA ILE A 194 -5.01 -17.43 -12.51
C ILE A 194 -3.93 -17.68 -11.47
N GLN A 195 -3.51 -18.95 -11.38
CA GLN A 195 -2.43 -19.35 -10.51
C GLN A 195 -1.11 -19.16 -11.24
N VAL A 196 -0.43 -18.05 -10.98
CA VAL A 196 0.89 -17.77 -11.53
C VAL A 196 1.96 -18.50 -10.70
N GLU A 197 3.01 -18.97 -11.35
CA GLU A 197 4.18 -19.49 -10.65
C GLU A 197 4.83 -18.40 -9.77
N PRO A 198 5.32 -18.76 -8.57
CA PRO A 198 6.07 -17.82 -7.74
C PRO A 198 7.21 -17.15 -8.50
N ASN A 199 7.30 -15.82 -8.39
CA ASN A 199 8.32 -14.98 -9.04
C ASN A 199 8.24 -14.92 -10.57
N LYS A 200 7.08 -15.25 -11.17
CA LYS A 200 6.88 -15.25 -12.62
C LYS A 200 5.83 -14.26 -13.13
N ASP A 201 5.44 -13.30 -12.29
CA ASP A 201 4.49 -12.24 -12.64
C ASP A 201 4.97 -11.38 -13.82
N PHE A 202 6.26 -11.07 -13.89
CA PHE A 202 6.84 -10.28 -14.97
C PHE A 202 6.68 -10.98 -16.33
N GLU A 203 6.98 -12.27 -16.39
CA GLU A 203 6.85 -13.09 -17.59
C GLU A 203 5.39 -13.22 -18.01
N LEU A 204 4.47 -13.43 -17.06
CA LEU A 204 3.03 -13.49 -17.35
C LEU A 204 2.53 -12.16 -17.95
N MET A 205 2.86 -11.02 -17.32
CA MET A 205 2.50 -9.70 -17.87
C MET A 205 3.17 -9.43 -19.23
N SER A 206 4.39 -9.93 -19.45
CA SER A 206 5.08 -9.81 -20.73
C SER A 206 4.38 -10.58 -21.84
N ALA A 207 3.88 -11.78 -21.56
CA ALA A 207 3.07 -12.55 -22.49
C ALA A 207 1.73 -11.85 -22.82
N ILE A 208 1.06 -11.26 -21.81
CA ILE A 208 -0.15 -10.45 -22.04
C ILE A 208 0.16 -9.26 -22.95
N CYS A 209 1.20 -8.47 -22.66
CA CYS A 209 1.63 -7.37 -23.53
C CYS A 209 1.95 -7.84 -24.95
N ALA A 210 2.57 -9.01 -25.12
CA ALA A 210 2.86 -9.56 -26.45
C ALA A 210 1.56 -9.83 -27.23
N ILE A 211 0.56 -10.44 -26.60
CA ILE A 211 -0.76 -10.66 -27.21
C ILE A 211 -1.43 -9.32 -27.57
N LEU A 212 -1.40 -8.34 -26.67
CA LEU A 212 -1.99 -7.02 -26.91
C LEU A 212 -1.35 -6.31 -28.11
N ASN A 213 -0.08 -6.59 -28.42
CA ASN A 213 0.64 -6.06 -29.58
C ASN A 213 0.56 -6.96 -30.82
N GLY A 214 -0.33 -7.97 -30.84
CA GLY A 214 -0.60 -8.80 -32.00
C GLY A 214 0.32 -10.01 -32.16
N HIS A 215 1.21 -10.28 -31.20
CA HIS A 215 2.05 -11.47 -31.23
C HIS A 215 1.27 -12.70 -30.76
N LYS A 216 1.61 -13.86 -31.32
CA LYS A 216 1.05 -15.16 -30.91
C LYS A 216 1.95 -15.80 -29.86
N ILE A 217 1.38 -16.24 -28.76
CA ILE A 217 2.05 -17.05 -27.75
C ILE A 217 1.46 -18.46 -27.74
N LYS A 218 2.27 -19.46 -27.39
CA LYS A 218 1.83 -20.86 -27.27
C LYS A 218 2.52 -21.51 -26.08
N GLY A 219 1.88 -22.55 -25.54
CA GLY A 219 2.39 -23.32 -24.41
C GLY A 219 2.08 -22.69 -23.05
N ASN A 220 2.87 -23.08 -22.05
CA ASN A 220 2.75 -22.63 -20.68
C ASN A 220 3.71 -21.46 -20.41
N ILE A 221 3.19 -20.35 -19.90
CA ILE A 221 3.99 -19.20 -19.47
C ILE A 221 3.69 -18.97 -17.99
N ALA A 222 4.73 -18.98 -17.15
CA ALA A 222 4.61 -18.69 -15.72
C ALA A 222 3.58 -19.61 -15.01
N GLY A 223 3.50 -20.87 -15.39
CA GLY A 223 2.51 -21.83 -14.88
C GLY A 223 1.12 -21.71 -15.51
N VAL A 224 0.91 -20.80 -16.46
CA VAL A 224 -0.41 -20.52 -17.06
C VAL A 224 -0.44 -20.93 -18.53
N GLU A 225 -1.38 -21.81 -18.87
CA GLU A 225 -1.63 -22.19 -20.27
C GLU A 225 -2.06 -20.99 -21.11
N SER A 226 -1.46 -20.87 -22.30
CA SER A 226 -1.72 -19.78 -23.24
C SER A 226 -3.20 -19.51 -23.50
N GLU A 227 -4.05 -20.54 -23.58
CA GLU A 227 -5.50 -20.40 -23.76
C GLU A 227 -6.17 -19.59 -22.64
N LYS A 228 -5.73 -19.79 -21.39
CA LYS A 228 -6.21 -19.04 -20.22
C LYS A 228 -5.68 -17.60 -20.22
N ILE A 229 -4.47 -17.38 -20.73
CA ILE A 229 -3.91 -16.03 -20.93
C ILE A 229 -4.73 -15.30 -22.00
N TYR A 230 -5.05 -15.94 -23.13
CA TYR A 230 -5.92 -15.38 -24.16
C TYR A 230 -7.31 -15.03 -23.62
N LYS A 231 -7.89 -15.91 -22.79
CA LYS A 231 -9.16 -15.61 -22.11
C LYS A 231 -9.08 -14.36 -21.25
N LEU A 232 -8.01 -14.19 -20.47
CA LEU A 232 -7.79 -12.98 -19.68
C LEU A 232 -7.67 -11.74 -20.57
N VAL A 233 -6.88 -11.82 -21.65
CA VAL A 233 -6.69 -10.69 -22.56
C VAL A 233 -8.00 -10.29 -23.23
N ASP A 234 -8.83 -11.27 -23.61
CA ASP A 234 -10.15 -10.99 -24.18
C ASP A 234 -11.05 -10.25 -23.19
N MET A 235 -11.10 -10.70 -21.92
CA MET A 235 -11.82 -10.00 -20.86
C MET A 235 -11.29 -8.57 -20.66
N MET A 236 -9.96 -8.38 -20.66
CA MET A 236 -9.33 -7.06 -20.51
C MET A 236 -9.66 -6.11 -21.66
N LYS A 237 -9.77 -6.61 -22.90
CA LYS A 237 -10.07 -5.77 -24.07
C LYS A 237 -11.55 -5.40 -24.19
N ASN A 238 -12.44 -6.29 -23.76
CA ASN A 238 -13.88 -6.17 -23.99
C ASN A 238 -14.66 -5.58 -22.80
N CYS A 239 -14.00 -5.28 -21.67
CA CYS A 239 -14.65 -4.57 -20.57
C CYS A 239 -14.90 -3.09 -20.91
N GLN A 240 -15.84 -2.46 -20.21
CA GLN A 240 -16.13 -1.03 -20.34
C GLN A 240 -15.18 -0.16 -19.50
N PHE A 241 -14.83 -0.64 -18.31
CA PHE A 241 -13.91 0.03 -17.40
C PHE A 241 -13.19 -1.01 -16.53
N GLY A 242 -11.90 -1.22 -16.81
CA GLY A 242 -11.06 -2.15 -16.06
C GLY A 242 -10.29 -1.49 -14.92
N THR A 243 -10.20 -2.18 -13.79
CA THR A 243 -9.36 -1.78 -12.65
C THR A 243 -8.42 -2.91 -12.24
N ILE A 244 -7.13 -2.62 -12.15
CA ILE A 244 -6.13 -3.52 -11.55
C ILE A 244 -5.79 -3.03 -10.14
N PHE A 245 -6.03 -3.84 -9.13
CA PHE A 245 -5.48 -3.66 -7.79
C PHE A 245 -4.19 -4.47 -7.65
N VAL A 246 -3.09 -3.79 -7.32
CA VAL A 246 -1.80 -4.45 -7.07
C VAL A 246 -1.44 -4.44 -5.58
N GLY A 247 -0.76 -5.48 -5.12
CA GLY A 247 -0.26 -5.57 -3.74
C GLY A 247 1.19 -6.01 -3.63
N LEU A 248 1.54 -6.51 -2.45
CA LEU A 248 2.91 -6.96 -2.13
C LEU A 248 3.36 -8.18 -2.92
N GLY A 249 2.44 -8.98 -3.48
CA GLY A 249 2.81 -10.09 -4.36
C GLY A 249 3.61 -9.64 -5.59
N LEU A 250 3.44 -8.38 -6.03
CA LEU A 250 4.28 -7.77 -7.06
C LEU A 250 5.44 -6.95 -6.48
N ALA A 251 5.18 -6.14 -5.46
CA ALA A 251 6.17 -5.21 -4.92
C ALA A 251 7.32 -5.89 -4.17
N SER A 252 7.06 -7.06 -3.56
CA SER A 252 8.00 -7.76 -2.68
C SER A 252 8.58 -9.05 -3.29
N SER A 253 8.06 -9.52 -4.43
CA SER A 253 8.62 -10.68 -5.15
C SER A 253 9.87 -10.32 -5.95
N VAL A 254 10.57 -11.33 -6.49
CA VAL A 254 11.72 -11.11 -7.37
C VAL A 254 11.31 -10.20 -8.53
N GLY A 255 12.14 -9.19 -8.80
CA GLY A 255 11.86 -8.11 -9.76
C GLY A 255 11.37 -6.81 -9.11
N LYS A 256 10.67 -6.88 -7.96
CA LYS A 256 10.25 -5.72 -7.15
C LYS A 256 9.64 -4.58 -8.00
N HIS A 257 10.37 -3.48 -8.19
CA HIS A 257 9.88 -2.31 -8.93
C HIS A 257 9.68 -2.58 -10.42
N ARG A 258 10.40 -3.56 -11.01
CA ARG A 258 10.21 -3.96 -12.42
C ARG A 258 8.90 -4.69 -12.66
N ASN A 259 8.40 -5.43 -11.67
CA ASN A 259 7.06 -6.03 -11.73
C ASN A 259 5.99 -4.93 -11.76
N ILE A 260 6.14 -3.92 -10.89
CA ILE A 260 5.23 -2.78 -10.87
C ILE A 260 5.31 -1.98 -12.16
N GLU A 261 6.52 -1.66 -12.63
CA GLU A 261 6.74 -0.97 -13.90
C GLU A 261 6.00 -1.69 -15.05
N LYS A 262 6.10 -3.02 -15.08
CA LYS A 262 5.40 -3.83 -16.08
C LYS A 262 3.88 -3.77 -15.93
N ALA A 263 3.35 -3.80 -14.71
CA ALA A 263 1.91 -3.65 -14.45
C ALA A 263 1.38 -2.26 -14.87
N LEU A 264 2.16 -1.21 -14.63
CA LEU A 264 1.84 0.17 -15.05
C LEU A 264 1.82 0.29 -16.58
N ASN A 265 2.83 -0.26 -17.25
CA ASN A 265 2.89 -0.28 -18.71
C ASN A 265 1.77 -1.12 -19.33
N LEU A 266 1.45 -2.28 -18.76
CA LEU A 266 0.30 -3.09 -19.17
C LEU A 266 -1.00 -2.28 -19.07
N THR A 267 -1.21 -1.57 -17.95
CA THR A 267 -2.40 -0.73 -17.76
C THR A 267 -2.47 0.38 -18.80
N ARG A 268 -1.33 1.00 -19.15
CA ARG A 268 -1.26 1.99 -20.25
C ARG A 268 -1.59 1.37 -21.60
N ASP A 269 -1.04 0.21 -21.92
CA ASP A 269 -1.28 -0.47 -23.19
C ASP A 269 -2.75 -0.84 -23.37
N LEU A 270 -3.42 -1.23 -22.29
CA LEU A 270 -4.85 -1.54 -22.27
C LEU A 270 -5.73 -0.33 -22.60
N ASN A 271 -5.28 0.90 -22.26
CA ASN A 271 -5.99 2.13 -22.62
C ASN A 271 -6.08 2.39 -24.13
N ARG A 272 -5.36 1.65 -24.97
CA ARG A 272 -5.56 1.65 -26.44
C ARG A 272 -6.85 0.92 -26.87
N PHE A 273 -7.43 0.11 -26.00
CA PHE A 273 -8.61 -0.72 -26.29
C PHE A 273 -9.82 -0.27 -25.47
N THR A 274 -9.65 -0.08 -24.16
CA THR A 274 -10.72 0.34 -23.25
C THR A 274 -10.15 1.06 -22.03
N ARG A 275 -10.97 1.78 -21.27
CA ARG A 275 -10.48 2.52 -20.11
C ARG A 275 -9.96 1.56 -19.04
N PHE A 276 -8.69 1.71 -18.68
CA PHE A 276 -8.05 0.92 -17.64
C PHE A 276 -7.34 1.81 -16.61
N ILE A 277 -7.46 1.47 -15.34
CA ILE A 277 -6.74 2.12 -14.24
C ILE A 277 -6.03 1.10 -13.36
N LEU A 278 -5.01 1.55 -12.65
CA LEU A 278 -4.30 0.78 -11.63
C LEU A 278 -4.38 1.50 -10.28
N LEU A 279 -4.73 0.72 -9.25
CA LEU A 279 -4.76 1.11 -7.85
C LEU A 279 -3.84 0.23 -7.03
N ILE A 280 -3.28 0.82 -5.99
CA ILE A 280 -2.31 0.16 -5.12
C ILE A 280 -2.98 -0.08 -3.77
N ASN A 281 -2.95 -1.32 -3.30
CA ASN A 281 -3.46 -1.67 -1.96
C ASN A 281 -2.44 -1.29 -0.88
N ARG A 282 -2.29 0.03 -0.67
CA ARG A 282 -1.34 0.63 0.29
C ARG A 282 -1.59 0.07 1.69
N GLY A 283 -0.52 -0.43 2.34
CA GLY A 283 -0.60 -1.17 3.59
C GLY A 283 -1.24 -0.41 4.75
N HIS A 284 -0.47 0.43 5.46
CA HIS A 284 -0.94 1.13 6.66
C HIS A 284 -1.77 2.38 6.33
N SER A 285 -2.62 2.79 7.28
CA SER A 285 -3.62 3.85 7.11
C SER A 285 -3.09 5.17 6.57
N ASN A 286 -1.91 5.63 6.99
CA ASN A 286 -1.36 6.92 6.57
C ASN A 286 0.02 6.82 5.90
N VAL A 287 0.36 5.65 5.32
CA VAL A 287 1.63 5.48 4.58
C VAL A 287 1.67 6.37 3.33
N THR A 288 0.51 6.60 2.71
CA THR A 288 0.39 7.56 1.61
C THR A 288 0.66 8.97 2.10
N GLY A 289 0.09 9.39 3.23
CA GLY A 289 0.31 10.73 3.79
C GLY A 289 1.78 11.00 4.10
N PHE A 290 2.51 10.03 4.68
CA PHE A 290 3.96 10.16 4.86
C PHE A 290 4.69 10.46 3.55
N ASN A 291 4.39 9.72 2.47
CA ASN A 291 5.05 9.95 1.19
C ASN A 291 4.68 11.29 0.56
N GLU A 292 3.43 11.74 0.69
CA GLU A 292 3.00 13.04 0.16
C GLU A 292 3.72 14.20 0.87
N ILE A 293 3.80 14.16 2.20
CA ILE A 293 4.48 15.19 3.00
C ILE A 293 5.97 15.21 2.69
N MET A 294 6.60 14.02 2.69
CA MET A 294 8.01 13.89 2.38
C MET A 294 8.30 14.47 0.98
N THR A 295 7.43 14.17 0.00
CA THR A 295 7.58 14.65 -1.38
C THR A 295 7.42 16.16 -1.47
N TRP A 296 6.41 16.77 -0.85
CA TRP A 296 6.26 18.23 -0.93
C TRP A 296 7.38 18.95 -0.17
N SER A 297 7.93 18.35 0.89
CA SER A 297 8.92 19.01 1.75
C SER A 297 10.33 18.89 1.17
N SER A 298 10.65 17.76 0.54
CA SER A 298 12.03 17.44 0.11
C SER A 298 12.18 17.21 -1.40
N GLY A 299 11.07 17.06 -2.13
CA GLY A 299 11.06 16.57 -3.50
C GLY A 299 11.08 15.05 -3.64
N TYR A 300 11.22 14.30 -2.54
CA TYR A 300 11.37 12.83 -2.56
C TYR A 300 10.41 12.11 -1.60
N PRO A 301 9.98 10.88 -1.91
CA PRO A 301 8.86 10.24 -1.18
C PRO A 301 9.24 9.44 0.07
N PHE A 302 10.46 8.94 0.23
CA PHE A 302 10.92 8.15 1.39
C PHE A 302 12.45 8.00 1.35
N GLY A 303 13.08 7.47 2.41
CA GLY A 303 14.53 7.23 2.45
C GLY A 303 15.37 8.45 2.08
N VAL A 304 15.06 9.62 2.65
CA VAL A 304 15.66 10.90 2.30
C VAL A 304 16.80 11.21 3.27
N ASP A 305 18.00 11.41 2.73
CA ASP A 305 19.23 11.70 3.47
C ASP A 305 19.57 13.20 3.40
N TYR A 306 19.65 13.86 4.55
CA TYR A 306 19.99 15.27 4.70
C TYR A 306 21.45 15.52 5.13
N SER A 307 22.29 14.50 5.24
CA SER A 307 23.66 14.59 5.77
C SER A 307 24.60 15.55 5.04
N ARG A 308 24.23 16.00 3.83
CA ARG A 308 24.99 16.99 3.05
C ARG A 308 24.41 18.41 3.09
N GLY A 309 23.40 18.65 3.95
CA GLY A 309 22.70 19.93 4.05
C GLY A 309 21.66 20.19 2.96
N TYR A 310 21.34 19.18 2.15
CA TYR A 310 20.27 19.19 1.15
C TYR A 310 19.73 17.76 0.96
N PRO A 311 18.46 17.60 0.54
CA PRO A 311 17.86 16.27 0.44
C PRO A 311 18.50 15.45 -0.68
N ARG A 312 18.84 14.19 -0.35
CA ARG A 312 19.30 13.17 -1.31
C ARG A 312 18.41 11.94 -1.22
N TYR A 313 18.18 11.29 -2.36
CA TYR A 313 17.28 10.14 -2.47
C TYR A 313 17.89 9.06 -3.36
N ASN A 314 18.35 7.98 -2.74
CA ASN A 314 18.91 6.81 -3.41
C ASN A 314 18.39 5.53 -2.73
N PRO A 315 17.15 5.07 -3.01
CA PRO A 315 16.68 3.80 -2.49
C PRO A 315 17.62 2.65 -2.85
N GLY A 316 18.09 1.88 -1.86
CA GLY A 316 19.21 0.94 -1.99
C GLY A 316 20.49 1.41 -1.27
N GLU A 317 20.58 2.69 -0.94
CA GLU A 317 21.67 3.31 -0.16
C GLU A 317 21.09 4.05 1.06
N THR A 318 20.05 4.87 0.84
CA THR A 318 19.52 5.80 1.86
C THR A 318 18.26 5.30 2.56
N THR A 319 17.90 4.03 2.41
CA THR A 319 16.72 3.47 3.11
C THR A 319 17.08 2.84 4.44
N THR A 320 16.10 2.76 5.34
CA THR A 320 16.26 2.16 6.68
C THR A 320 16.92 0.80 6.65
N ILE A 321 16.50 -0.07 5.72
CA ILE A 321 17.00 -1.44 5.64
C ILE A 321 18.47 -1.45 5.21
N ASP A 322 18.81 -0.65 4.21
CA ASP A 322 20.18 -0.58 3.67
C ASP A 322 21.14 0.01 4.72
N LEU A 323 20.74 1.13 5.34
CA LEU A 323 21.53 1.82 6.37
C LEU A 323 21.80 0.96 7.60
N LEU A 324 20.78 0.24 8.08
CA LEU A 324 20.94 -0.68 9.20
C LEU A 324 21.80 -1.90 8.83
N ALA A 325 21.60 -2.48 7.65
CA ALA A 325 22.38 -3.62 7.18
C ALA A 325 23.86 -3.27 7.02
N ASN A 326 24.16 -2.07 6.51
CA ASN A 326 25.51 -1.55 6.32
C ASN A 326 26.13 -0.94 7.59
N ARG A 327 25.36 -0.82 8.68
CA ARG A 327 25.77 -0.19 9.95
C ARG A 327 26.24 1.25 9.78
N GLU A 328 25.52 2.01 8.96
CA GLU A 328 25.86 3.40 8.65
C GLU A 328 25.25 4.42 9.62
N VAL A 329 24.22 4.01 10.37
CA VAL A 329 23.50 4.87 11.32
C VAL A 329 23.96 4.58 12.75
N ASP A 330 24.04 5.63 13.56
CA ASP A 330 24.55 5.58 14.94
C ASP A 330 23.54 6.04 16.00
N ALA A 331 22.32 6.42 15.60
CA ALA A 331 21.18 6.71 16.46
C ALA A 331 19.85 6.40 15.80
#